data_AF-A0A6P6BE28-F1
#
_entry.id   AF-A0A6P6BE28-F1
#
_cell.length_a   1.000
_cell.length_b   1.000
_cell.length_c   1.000
_cell.angle_alpha   90.00
_cell.angle_beta   90.00
_cell.angle_gamma   90.00
#
_symmetry.space_group_name_H-M   'P 1'
#
loop_
_entity.id
_entity.type
_entity.pdbx_description
1 polymer ?
#
loop_
_entity_poly.entity_id
_entity_poly.type
_entity_poly.pdbx_seq_one_letter_code
_entity_poly.pdbx_strand_id
1 'polypeptide(L)'
;MAKHATTAVGWGHHHLQKRWLLALLLMLSVSTVIVFCIRAAFDSCDRNVPSAVSAANVIGLAPNAVQVAEKRALQIAAGKPSPLSFMKSKIVLLVSHELSLSGGPLLLMDLAFLLRSVGAEVYWITIMKPSETDEVIYSLEHKMLDRGVQVVSSAKGTEAINTALRADLVVLNTAVAGKWLDAVLKEDVHHVLPKVLWWIHEMRGHYFKLDYVKHLPFVAGAMIDSHVTAEHWKNRTQERLKIKMPETYVVHLGNSKELMQVAEDSVAKRVLREHVRESLGVRNEDLLFALINSVSRGKGQDLFLRSFSEALQLIKEKKMQVPPLHAVIVGSDMSAQTKFETELRDYVMQKKIQDRVHFVNKTLTVAPYLAAIDVLVQNSQARGECFGRITIEAMAFQLPVLGTAAGGTREIVVNGTTGLLHPVGKEGVTPLAKNIVKLATHVERRLTIGKRGYERVKERFLEQHMAERIAGVLKEVLRKSKNKSSTHLD
;
A
#
# COMPACT_ATOMS: atom_id res chain seq x y z
N MET A 1 53.53 46.55 45.89
CA MET A 1 52.38 47.29 46.45
C MET A 1 51.28 47.36 45.40
N ALA A 2 50.08 46.88 45.75
CA ALA A 2 48.72 47.07 45.19
C ALA A 2 48.56 47.58 43.72
N LYS A 3 47.66 47.03 42.89
CA LYS A 3 46.20 46.97 43.09
C LYS A 3 45.48 45.96 42.16
N HIS A 4 44.35 45.48 42.68
CA HIS A 4 43.26 44.72 42.07
C HIS A 4 42.44 45.45 40.99
N ALA A 5 41.81 44.68 40.09
CA ALA A 5 40.37 44.73 39.72
C ALA A 5 40.02 43.46 38.86
N THR A 6 39.35 42.42 39.39
CA THR A 6 37.90 42.07 39.24
C THR A 6 37.30 42.29 37.85
N THR A 7 36.67 41.29 37.21
CA THR A 7 35.28 40.90 37.53
C THR A 7 34.88 39.51 36.99
N ALA A 8 33.96 38.88 37.72
CA ALA A 8 33.41 37.55 37.50
C ALA A 8 32.22 37.56 36.53
N VAL A 9 32.17 36.62 35.58
CA VAL A 9 30.94 36.16 34.92
C VAL A 9 31.14 34.69 34.58
N GLY A 10 30.32 33.78 35.13
CA GLY A 10 30.44 32.38 34.71
C GLY A 10 29.62 31.31 35.43
N TRP A 11 28.69 31.62 36.34
CA TRP A 11 27.93 30.57 37.07
C TRP A 11 26.41 30.59 36.84
N GLY A 12 25.91 31.38 35.88
CA GLY A 12 24.47 31.43 35.53
C GLY A 12 24.07 30.63 34.27
N HIS A 13 24.98 30.43 33.32
CA HIS A 13 24.62 29.89 32.00
C HIS A 13 24.45 28.36 31.95
N HIS A 14 25.19 27.63 32.80
CA HIS A 14 25.18 26.17 32.80
C HIS A 14 23.89 25.56 33.38
N HIS A 15 23.23 26.27 34.29
CA HIS A 15 22.02 25.79 34.95
C HIS A 15 20.75 26.00 34.09
N LEU A 16 20.74 27.02 33.23
CA LEU A 16 19.65 27.27 32.29
C LEU A 16 19.64 26.24 31.15
N GLN A 17 20.80 25.93 30.56
CA GLN A 17 20.90 24.95 29.46
C GLN A 17 20.44 23.54 29.87
N LYS A 18 20.75 23.09 31.10
CA LYS A 18 20.28 21.78 31.59
C LYS A 18 18.76 21.70 31.75
N ARG A 19 18.08 22.80 32.11
CA ARG A 19 16.61 22.84 32.24
C ARG A 19 15.91 22.77 30.88
N TRP A 20 16.50 23.39 29.85
CA TRP A 20 15.99 23.30 28.47
C TRP A 20 16.16 21.90 27.88
N LEU A 21 17.30 21.24 28.13
CA LEU A 21 17.52 19.84 27.71
C LEU A 21 16.57 18.87 28.41
N LEU A 22 16.31 19.05 29.70
CA LEU A 22 15.32 18.27 30.46
C LEU A 22 13.89 18.51 29.97
N ALA A 23 13.52 19.75 29.64
CA ALA A 23 12.22 20.07 29.07
C ALA A 23 12.04 19.48 27.66
N LEU A 24 13.11 19.47 26.84
CA LEU A 24 13.09 18.90 25.50
C LEU A 24 13.00 17.36 25.53
N LEU A 25 13.68 16.72 26.48
CA LEU A 25 13.55 15.29 26.78
C LEU A 25 12.14 14.95 27.31
N LEU A 26 11.56 15.81 28.15
CA LEU A 26 10.19 15.62 28.63
C LEU A 26 9.17 15.75 27.47
N MET A 27 9.34 16.72 26.59
CA MET A 27 8.48 16.91 25.41
C MET A 27 8.58 15.75 24.42
N LEU A 28 9.78 15.20 24.21
CA LEU A 28 10.00 13.98 23.43
C LEU A 28 9.33 12.77 24.10
N SER A 29 9.42 12.64 25.43
CA SER A 29 8.77 11.54 26.17
C SER A 29 7.24 11.61 26.11
N VAL A 30 6.64 12.81 26.20
CA VAL A 30 5.19 13.02 26.10
C VAL A 30 4.69 12.75 24.68
N SER A 31 5.45 13.13 23.65
CA SER A 31 5.16 12.77 22.25
C SER A 31 5.19 11.25 22.03
N THR A 32 6.15 10.56 22.64
CA THR A 32 6.25 9.09 22.56
C THR A 32 5.09 8.41 23.28
N VAL A 33 4.63 8.95 24.42
CA VAL A 33 3.46 8.46 25.17
C VAL A 33 2.17 8.69 24.39
N ILE A 34 2.01 9.81 23.70
CA ILE A 34 0.83 10.06 22.85
C ILE A 34 0.78 9.08 21.68
N VAL A 35 1.92 8.80 21.04
CA VAL A 35 2.03 7.75 19.99
C VAL A 35 1.71 6.36 20.55
N PHE A 36 2.14 6.06 21.78
CA PHE A 36 1.84 4.79 22.45
C PHE A 36 0.36 4.68 22.85
N CYS A 37 -0.28 5.75 23.31
CA CYS A 37 -1.70 5.78 23.65
C CYS A 37 -2.59 5.70 22.41
N ILE A 38 -2.19 6.31 21.29
CA ILE A 38 -2.86 6.14 20.00
C ILE A 38 -2.75 4.67 19.57
N ARG A 39 -1.57 4.06 19.68
CA ARG A 39 -1.36 2.65 19.34
C ARG A 39 -2.16 1.69 20.23
N ALA A 40 -2.22 1.93 21.54
CA ALA A 40 -2.98 1.12 22.50
C ALA A 40 -4.51 1.27 22.36
N ALA A 41 -5.00 2.45 21.95
CA ALA A 41 -6.42 2.66 21.65
C ALA A 41 -6.87 1.96 20.36
N PHE A 42 -5.94 1.71 19.42
CA PHE A 42 -6.20 0.97 18.17
C PHE A 42 -5.94 -0.54 18.26
N ASP A 43 -5.20 -1.02 19.28
CA ASP A 43 -4.94 -2.45 19.54
C ASP A 43 -6.01 -3.14 20.43
N SER A 44 -7.07 -2.42 20.85
CA SER A 44 -8.17 -3.02 21.62
C SER A 44 -9.32 -3.48 20.72
N CYS A 45 -9.06 -4.52 19.93
CA CYS A 45 -10.11 -5.37 19.37
C CYS A 45 -9.68 -6.83 19.58
N ASP A 46 -10.61 -7.66 20.05
CA ASP A 46 -10.47 -9.06 20.48
C ASP A 46 -9.79 -9.31 21.84
N ARG A 47 -10.53 -8.97 22.91
CA ARG A 47 -10.63 -9.87 24.06
C ARG A 47 -12.07 -10.35 24.16
N ASN A 48 -12.26 -11.66 24.25
CA ASN A 48 -13.53 -12.31 24.54
C ASN A 48 -14.24 -11.55 25.68
N VAL A 49 -15.33 -10.88 25.36
CA VAL A 49 -16.18 -10.20 26.35
C VAL A 49 -17.09 -11.25 26.98
N PRO A 50 -17.00 -11.53 28.29
CA PRO A 50 -18.08 -12.21 29.00
C PRO A 50 -19.31 -11.28 28.94
N SER A 51 -20.47 -11.84 28.58
CA SER A 51 -21.78 -11.19 28.45
C SER A 51 -21.91 -9.78 29.03
N ALA A 52 -22.26 -8.80 28.18
CA ALA A 52 -22.42 -7.38 28.47
C ALA A 52 -23.38 -7.02 29.64
N VAL A 53 -24.07 -8.00 30.22
CA VAL A 53 -24.96 -7.84 31.38
C VAL A 53 -24.18 -7.72 32.71
N SER A 54 -22.93 -8.20 32.78
CA SER A 54 -22.14 -8.18 34.03
C SER A 54 -21.39 -6.87 34.28
N ALA A 55 -21.01 -6.13 33.23
CA ALA A 55 -20.23 -4.89 33.34
C ALA A 55 -21.07 -3.64 33.65
N ALA A 56 -22.37 -3.66 33.38
CA ALA A 56 -23.26 -2.50 33.55
C ALA A 56 -23.57 -2.16 35.03
N ASN A 57 -23.37 -3.10 35.96
CA ASN A 57 -23.61 -2.87 37.39
C ASN A 57 -22.41 -2.25 38.14
N VAL A 58 -21.24 -2.15 37.50
CA VAL A 58 -19.99 -1.72 38.18
C VAL A 58 -19.65 -0.25 37.90
N ILE A 59 -20.19 0.35 36.84
CA ILE A 59 -19.85 1.72 36.44
C ILE A 59 -21.15 2.42 36.04
N GLY A 60 -21.69 3.26 36.94
CA GLY A 60 -22.93 4.00 36.72
C GLY A 60 -22.86 4.94 35.51
N LEU A 61 -23.15 4.41 34.32
CA LEU A 61 -23.25 5.14 33.07
C LEU A 61 -24.69 5.56 32.81
N ALA A 62 -24.87 6.79 32.34
CA ALA A 62 -26.17 7.37 32.03
C ALA A 62 -26.93 6.54 30.97
N PRO A 63 -28.27 6.40 31.07
CA PRO A 63 -29.09 5.50 30.25
C PRO A 63 -28.99 5.72 28.73
N ASN A 64 -28.56 6.90 28.28
CA ASN A 64 -28.35 7.21 26.87
C ASN A 64 -27.11 6.52 26.25
N ALA A 65 -26.08 6.18 27.05
CA ALA A 65 -24.88 5.50 26.56
C ALA A 65 -25.14 4.02 26.23
N VAL A 66 -26.05 3.39 26.98
CA VAL A 66 -26.46 1.99 26.79
C VAL A 66 -27.28 1.85 25.49
N GLN A 67 -28.20 2.78 25.23
CA GLN A 67 -28.99 2.77 23.99
C GLN A 67 -28.16 3.01 22.72
N VAL A 68 -27.11 3.83 22.80
CA VAL A 68 -26.19 4.06 21.68
C VAL A 68 -25.31 2.82 21.44
N ALA A 69 -24.86 2.15 22.50
CA ALA A 69 -24.12 0.89 22.40
C ALA A 69 -24.98 -0.25 21.84
N GLU A 70 -26.24 -0.38 22.27
CA GLU A 70 -27.20 -1.35 21.73
C GLU A 70 -27.53 -1.08 20.26
N LYS A 71 -27.78 0.18 19.86
CA LYS A 71 -27.99 0.53 18.45
C LYS A 71 -26.77 0.21 17.58
N ARG A 72 -25.56 0.39 18.10
CA ARG A 72 -24.30 0.06 17.41
C ARG A 72 -24.10 -1.45 17.30
N ALA A 73 -24.42 -2.22 18.35
CA ALA A 73 -24.40 -3.68 18.34
C ALA A 73 -25.46 -4.26 17.38
N LEU A 74 -26.67 -3.69 17.34
CA LEU A 74 -27.74 -4.06 16.40
C LEU A 74 -27.39 -3.71 14.95
N GLN A 75 -26.68 -2.62 14.68
CA GLN A 75 -26.14 -2.30 13.35
C GLN A 75 -25.02 -3.25 12.91
N ILE A 76 -24.16 -3.69 13.84
CA ILE A 76 -23.11 -4.68 13.56
C ILE A 76 -23.70 -6.06 13.26
N ALA A 77 -24.81 -6.43 13.93
CA ALA A 77 -25.55 -7.66 13.68
C ALA A 77 -26.36 -7.65 12.35
N ALA A 78 -26.65 -6.48 11.78
CA ALA A 78 -27.43 -6.31 10.55
C ALA A 78 -26.58 -6.26 9.26
N GLY A 79 -25.26 -6.53 9.34
CA GLY A 79 -24.39 -6.56 8.17
C GLY A 79 -24.72 -7.72 7.23
N LYS A 80 -24.73 -7.46 5.91
CA LYS A 80 -24.75 -8.55 4.92
C LYS A 80 -23.62 -9.55 5.23
N PRO A 81 -23.87 -10.86 5.18
CA PRO A 81 -22.82 -11.85 5.42
C PRO A 81 -21.66 -11.63 4.43
N SER A 82 -20.42 -11.78 4.92
CA SER A 82 -19.23 -11.63 4.07
C SER A 82 -19.37 -12.47 2.79
N PRO A 83 -19.02 -11.92 1.61
CA PRO A 83 -19.11 -12.66 0.35
C PRO A 83 -18.20 -13.91 0.35
N LEU A 84 -17.22 -13.97 1.26
CA LEU A 84 -16.29 -15.08 1.45
C LEU A 84 -16.78 -16.14 2.45
N SER A 85 -18.00 -16.05 2.99
CA SER A 85 -18.51 -16.97 4.02
C SER A 85 -18.46 -18.47 3.64
N PHE A 86 -18.50 -18.80 2.35
CA PHE A 86 -18.35 -20.17 1.83
C PHE A 86 -16.94 -20.76 2.03
N MET A 87 -15.97 -19.95 2.44
CA MET A 87 -14.60 -20.37 2.78
C MET A 87 -14.48 -20.89 4.22
N LYS A 88 -15.55 -20.85 5.01
CA LYS A 88 -15.53 -21.37 6.39
C LYS A 88 -15.05 -22.83 6.40
N SER A 89 -14.11 -23.13 7.30
CA SER A 89 -13.49 -24.45 7.46
C SER A 89 -12.72 -24.97 6.24
N LYS A 90 -12.45 -24.13 5.24
CA LYS A 90 -11.58 -24.46 4.10
C LYS A 90 -10.13 -24.27 4.48
N ILE A 91 -9.28 -25.18 4.03
CA ILE A 91 -7.82 -25.09 4.20
C ILE A 91 -7.26 -24.32 3.01
N VAL A 92 -6.66 -23.16 3.27
CA VAL A 92 -6.05 -22.30 2.27
C VAL A 92 -4.56 -22.19 2.53
N LEU A 93 -3.75 -22.55 1.54
CA LEU A 93 -2.31 -22.34 1.57
C LEU A 93 -1.93 -21.11 0.75
N LEU A 94 -1.27 -20.15 1.37
CA LEU A 94 -0.76 -18.94 0.74
C LEU A 94 0.76 -19.06 0.59
N VAL A 95 1.27 -18.88 -0.62
CA VAL A 95 2.70 -19.01 -0.92
C VAL A 95 3.24 -17.69 -1.42
N SER A 96 4.18 -17.10 -0.68
CA SER A 96 4.86 -15.85 -1.04
C SER A 96 6.36 -16.06 -1.18
N HIS A 97 7.03 -15.20 -1.96
CA HIS A 97 8.48 -15.21 -2.03
C HIS A 97 9.12 -14.64 -0.75
N GLU A 98 8.49 -13.66 -0.11
CA GLU A 98 8.93 -13.06 1.16
C GLU A 98 7.74 -12.68 2.05
N LEU A 99 8.00 -12.41 3.33
CA LEU A 99 7.06 -11.77 4.25
C LEU A 99 7.45 -10.29 4.40
N SER A 100 6.69 -9.40 3.77
CA SER A 100 6.95 -7.95 3.80
C SER A 100 5.66 -7.13 3.83
N LEU A 101 5.76 -5.90 4.35
CA LEU A 101 4.63 -4.95 4.42
C LEU A 101 4.51 -4.08 3.17
N SER A 102 4.93 -4.58 2.02
CA SER A 102 4.87 -3.83 0.76
C SER A 102 4.47 -4.73 -0.42
N GLY A 103 4.02 -4.12 -1.51
CA GLY A 103 3.76 -4.82 -2.78
C GLY A 103 2.77 -5.98 -2.68
N GLY A 104 3.07 -7.07 -3.39
CA GLY A 104 2.25 -8.29 -3.43
C GLY A 104 2.13 -9.02 -2.07
N PRO A 105 3.20 -9.17 -1.26
CA PRO A 105 3.09 -9.78 0.07
C PRO A 105 2.05 -9.10 0.99
N LEU A 106 1.96 -7.77 0.98
CA LEU A 106 0.93 -7.04 1.73
C LEU A 106 -0.49 -7.41 1.27
N LEU A 107 -0.72 -7.53 -0.04
CA LEU A 107 -2.03 -7.90 -0.60
C LEU A 107 -2.42 -9.34 -0.24
N LEU A 108 -1.45 -10.25 -0.25
CA LEU A 108 -1.68 -11.62 0.18
C LEU A 108 -2.01 -11.69 1.67
N MET A 109 -1.40 -10.83 2.50
CA MET A 109 -1.71 -10.72 3.93
C MET A 109 -3.13 -10.17 4.15
N ASP A 110 -3.56 -9.16 3.40
CA ASP A 110 -4.92 -8.64 3.44
C ASP A 110 -5.95 -9.76 3.11
N LEU A 111 -5.66 -10.59 2.10
CA LEU A 111 -6.48 -11.77 1.78
C LEU A 111 -6.48 -12.81 2.91
N ALA A 112 -5.33 -13.07 3.54
CA ALA A 112 -5.22 -13.99 4.67
C ALA A 112 -6.17 -13.58 5.81
N PHE A 113 -6.19 -12.29 6.16
CA PHE A 113 -7.05 -11.76 7.21
C PHE A 113 -8.53 -11.82 6.83
N LEU A 114 -8.88 -11.51 5.57
CA LEU A 114 -10.26 -11.67 5.08
C LEU A 114 -10.74 -13.12 5.19
N LEU A 115 -9.90 -14.10 4.82
CA LEU A 115 -10.21 -15.53 4.93
C LEU A 115 -10.32 -16.00 6.40
N ARG A 116 -9.43 -15.54 7.27
CA ARG A 116 -9.50 -15.82 8.72
C ARG A 116 -10.76 -15.26 9.35
N SER A 117 -11.18 -14.05 8.97
CA SER A 117 -12.40 -13.41 9.49
C SER A 117 -13.69 -14.20 9.23
N VAL A 118 -13.70 -15.09 8.23
CA VAL A 118 -14.83 -15.98 7.90
C VAL A 118 -14.63 -17.42 8.38
N GLY A 119 -13.55 -17.69 9.13
CA GLY A 119 -13.27 -18.99 9.73
C GLY A 119 -12.61 -20.00 8.79
N ALA A 120 -11.89 -19.56 7.75
CA ALA A 120 -11.01 -20.44 6.98
C ALA A 120 -9.74 -20.79 7.77
N GLU A 121 -9.16 -21.96 7.55
CA GLU A 121 -7.83 -22.34 8.06
C GLU A 121 -6.77 -21.84 7.07
N VAL A 122 -5.92 -20.91 7.50
CA VAL A 122 -4.97 -20.23 6.60
C VAL A 122 -3.54 -20.55 7.01
N TYR A 123 -2.80 -21.11 6.08
CA TYR A 123 -1.38 -21.42 6.18
C TYR A 123 -0.59 -20.50 5.26
N TRP A 124 0.59 -20.07 5.70
CA TRP A 124 1.47 -19.21 4.92
C TRP A 124 2.87 -19.80 4.81
N ILE A 125 3.43 -19.78 3.59
CA ILE A 125 4.80 -20.19 3.30
C ILE A 125 5.57 -19.04 2.64
N THR A 126 6.78 -18.78 3.11
CA THR A 126 7.76 -17.87 2.49
C THR A 126 8.92 -18.63 1.85
N ILE A 127 9.17 -18.41 0.56
CA ILE A 127 10.14 -19.20 -0.21
C ILE A 127 11.59 -18.71 -0.02
N MET A 128 11.79 -17.43 0.23
CA MET A 128 13.11 -16.82 0.41
C MET A 128 13.37 -16.51 1.88
N LYS A 129 14.66 -16.46 2.25
CA LYS A 129 15.08 -15.92 3.53
C LYS A 129 14.67 -14.44 3.61
N PRO A 130 14.31 -13.94 4.80
CA PRO A 130 13.88 -12.57 4.93
C PRO A 130 14.96 -11.57 4.50
N SER A 131 14.52 -10.47 3.88
CA SER A 131 15.35 -9.32 3.55
C SER A 131 15.34 -8.25 4.65
N GLU A 132 14.35 -8.30 5.53
CA GLU A 132 14.19 -7.44 6.71
C GLU A 132 14.95 -8.01 7.91
N THR A 133 15.13 -7.20 8.96
CA THR A 133 15.77 -7.64 10.20
C THR A 133 14.93 -8.71 10.91
N ASP A 134 15.59 -9.58 11.68
CA ASP A 134 14.93 -10.65 12.43
C ASP A 134 13.82 -10.12 13.35
N GLU A 135 13.98 -8.92 13.92
CA GLU A 135 12.96 -8.26 14.75
C GLU A 135 11.67 -7.90 13.98
N VAL A 136 11.82 -7.36 12.76
CA VAL A 136 10.67 -7.00 11.91
C VAL A 136 9.92 -8.25 11.49
N ILE A 137 10.65 -9.30 11.13
CA ILE A 137 10.05 -10.58 10.71
C ILE A 137 9.35 -11.25 11.88
N TYR A 138 9.98 -11.31 13.06
CA TYR A 138 9.36 -11.83 14.26
C TYR A 138 8.05 -11.10 14.59
N SER A 139 8.05 -9.77 14.51
CA SER A 139 6.86 -8.94 14.72
C SER A 139 5.74 -9.25 13.70
N LEU A 140 6.11 -9.50 12.44
CA LEU A 140 5.16 -9.86 11.39
C LEU A 140 4.58 -11.26 11.58
N GLU A 141 5.42 -12.25 11.87
CA GLU A 141 4.98 -13.61 12.16
C GLU A 141 4.06 -13.64 13.38
N HIS A 142 4.39 -12.89 14.44
CA HIS A 142 3.53 -12.76 15.62
C HIS A 142 2.17 -12.15 15.25
N LYS A 143 2.16 -11.05 14.49
CA LYS A 143 0.93 -10.42 13.99
C LYS A 143 0.07 -11.38 13.16
N MET A 144 0.70 -12.25 12.36
CA MET A 144 0.00 -13.27 11.58
C MET A 144 -0.62 -14.33 12.48
N LEU A 145 0.13 -14.83 13.46
CA LEU A 145 -0.33 -15.82 14.44
C LEU A 145 -1.46 -15.28 15.32
N ASP A 146 -1.39 -14.02 15.75
CA ASP A 146 -2.44 -13.35 16.54
C ASP A 146 -3.78 -13.30 15.79
N ARG A 147 -3.74 -13.23 14.45
CA ARG A 147 -4.92 -13.31 13.59
C ARG A 147 -5.24 -14.73 13.11
N GLY A 148 -4.57 -15.73 13.67
CA GLY A 148 -4.77 -17.14 13.43
C GLY A 148 -4.25 -17.64 12.08
N VAL A 149 -3.34 -16.91 11.44
CA VAL A 149 -2.64 -17.39 10.23
C VAL A 149 -1.40 -18.18 10.67
N GLN A 150 -1.31 -19.44 10.25
CA GLN A 150 -0.19 -20.32 10.62
C GLN A 150 0.97 -20.11 9.65
N VAL A 151 2.09 -19.57 10.14
CA VAL A 151 3.30 -19.39 9.34
C VAL A 151 4.16 -20.65 9.42
N VAL A 152 4.38 -21.30 8.29
CA VAL A 152 5.20 -22.53 8.20
C VAL A 152 6.65 -22.14 7.98
N SER A 153 7.49 -22.36 8.99
CA SER A 153 8.88 -21.88 9.04
C SER A 153 9.80 -22.54 8.00
N SER A 154 9.44 -23.70 7.46
CA SER A 154 10.21 -24.40 6.40
C SER A 154 9.40 -24.58 5.13
N ALA A 155 9.67 -23.73 4.14
CA ALA A 155 9.07 -23.84 2.82
C ALA A 155 9.42 -25.14 2.06
N LYS A 156 10.43 -25.89 2.52
CA LYS A 156 10.97 -27.11 1.87
C LYS A 156 10.72 -28.38 2.69
N GLY A 157 10.01 -28.29 3.82
CA GLY A 157 9.75 -29.42 4.71
C GLY A 157 8.55 -30.27 4.26
N THR A 158 8.46 -31.49 4.80
CA THR A 158 7.31 -32.39 4.61
C THR A 158 5.99 -31.74 5.02
N GLU A 159 6.01 -30.85 6.00
CA GLU A 159 4.84 -30.06 6.43
C GLU A 159 4.27 -29.18 5.31
N ALA A 160 5.13 -28.53 4.52
CA ALA A 160 4.69 -27.70 3.39
C ALA A 160 4.01 -28.55 2.30
N ILE A 161 4.58 -29.71 2.00
CA ILE A 161 4.02 -30.67 1.01
C ILE A 161 2.67 -31.20 1.50
N ASN A 162 2.61 -31.70 2.74
CA ASN A 162 1.38 -32.22 3.33
C ASN A 162 0.26 -31.18 3.39
N THR A 163 0.61 -29.93 3.72
CA THR A 163 -0.33 -28.82 3.74
C THR A 163 -0.85 -28.52 2.34
N ALA A 164 0.03 -28.48 1.33
CA ALA A 164 -0.35 -28.23 -0.06
C ALA A 164 -1.29 -29.31 -0.62
N LEU A 165 -1.01 -30.58 -0.31
CA LEU A 165 -1.85 -31.71 -0.73
C LEU A 165 -3.25 -31.66 -0.10
N ARG A 166 -3.32 -31.35 1.20
CA ARG A 166 -4.57 -31.25 1.98
C ARG A 166 -5.38 -29.99 1.70
N ALA A 167 -4.77 -28.93 1.19
CA ALA A 167 -5.45 -27.67 0.95
C ALA A 167 -6.64 -27.83 -0.02
N ASP A 168 -7.73 -27.09 0.25
CA ASP A 168 -8.82 -26.88 -0.69
C ASP A 168 -8.41 -25.87 -1.79
N LEU A 169 -7.53 -24.93 -1.44
CA LEU A 169 -7.05 -23.86 -2.31
C LEU A 169 -5.58 -23.53 -2.03
N VAL A 170 -4.78 -23.39 -3.08
CA VAL A 170 -3.41 -22.86 -2.99
C VAL A 170 -3.34 -21.53 -3.74
N VAL A 171 -2.95 -20.45 -3.06
CA VAL A 171 -2.73 -19.15 -3.70
C VAL A 171 -1.23 -18.93 -3.87
N LEU A 172 -0.77 -18.94 -5.13
CA LEU A 172 0.60 -18.56 -5.45
C LEU A 172 0.66 -17.05 -5.67
N ASN A 173 1.39 -16.35 -4.82
CA ASN A 173 1.59 -14.92 -4.94
C ASN A 173 2.83 -14.61 -5.76
N THR A 174 2.71 -13.73 -6.74
CA THR A 174 3.79 -13.30 -7.66
C THR A 174 4.27 -14.40 -8.62
N ALA A 175 4.88 -14.01 -9.73
CA ALA A 175 5.52 -14.98 -10.64
C ALA A 175 6.70 -15.72 -9.98
N VAL A 176 7.29 -15.16 -8.92
CA VAL A 176 8.44 -15.76 -8.21
C VAL A 176 8.04 -17.06 -7.52
N ALA A 177 6.80 -17.14 -7.02
CA ALA A 177 6.32 -18.33 -6.31
C ALA A 177 6.20 -19.57 -7.21
N GLY A 178 6.21 -19.43 -8.54
CA GLY A 178 6.20 -20.57 -9.45
C GLY A 178 7.39 -21.52 -9.25
N LYS A 179 8.55 -21.01 -8.81
CA LYS A 179 9.73 -21.83 -8.51
C LYS A 179 9.53 -22.80 -7.36
N TRP A 180 8.63 -22.49 -6.43
CA TRP A 180 8.36 -23.34 -5.27
C TRP A 180 7.69 -24.65 -5.67
N LEU A 181 6.86 -24.63 -6.73
CA LEU A 181 6.13 -25.81 -7.21
C LEU A 181 7.10 -26.98 -7.48
N ASP A 182 8.10 -26.78 -8.34
CA ASP A 182 9.05 -27.86 -8.66
C ASP A 182 10.04 -28.12 -7.54
N ALA A 183 10.50 -27.07 -6.87
CA ALA A 183 11.55 -27.19 -5.86
C ALA A 183 11.08 -27.98 -4.62
N VAL A 184 9.78 -27.96 -4.32
CA VAL A 184 9.21 -28.50 -3.09
C VAL A 184 8.26 -29.66 -3.35
N LEU A 185 7.30 -29.51 -4.28
CA LEU A 185 6.30 -30.55 -4.52
C LEU A 185 6.86 -31.70 -5.37
N LYS A 186 7.86 -31.46 -6.22
CA LYS A 186 8.47 -32.48 -7.08
C LYS A 186 7.39 -33.28 -7.83
N GLU A 187 7.28 -34.58 -7.60
CA GLU A 187 6.28 -35.47 -8.21
C GLU A 187 4.83 -35.11 -7.83
N ASP A 188 4.62 -34.52 -6.64
CA ASP A 188 3.30 -34.15 -6.13
C ASP A 188 2.71 -32.90 -6.82
N VAL A 189 3.49 -32.21 -7.65
CA VAL A 189 3.08 -30.95 -8.28
C VAL A 189 1.75 -31.10 -9.05
N HIS A 190 1.57 -32.22 -9.76
CA HIS A 190 0.38 -32.47 -10.57
C HIS A 190 -0.91 -32.61 -9.75
N HIS A 191 -0.82 -33.03 -8.48
CA HIS A 191 -1.95 -33.12 -7.57
C HIS A 191 -2.37 -31.75 -7.01
N VAL A 192 -1.44 -30.80 -6.94
CA VAL A 192 -1.67 -29.47 -6.38
C VAL A 192 -2.14 -28.48 -7.44
N LEU A 193 -1.59 -28.53 -8.67
CA LEU A 193 -1.90 -27.60 -9.75
C LEU A 193 -3.40 -27.34 -9.98
N PRO A 194 -4.30 -28.36 -9.99
CA PRO A 194 -5.74 -28.14 -10.16
C PRO A 194 -6.42 -27.30 -9.06
N LYS A 195 -5.75 -27.07 -7.92
CA LYS A 195 -6.21 -26.26 -6.79
C LYS A 195 -5.53 -24.90 -6.71
N VAL A 196 -4.60 -24.60 -7.63
CA VAL A 196 -3.80 -23.38 -7.61
C VAL A 196 -4.56 -22.22 -8.24
N LEU A 197 -4.72 -21.13 -7.48
CA LEU A 197 -5.01 -19.80 -7.99
C LEU A 197 -3.73 -18.97 -7.98
N TRP A 198 -3.28 -18.52 -9.14
CA TRP A 198 -2.06 -17.72 -9.23
C TRP A 198 -2.39 -16.21 -9.21
N TRP A 199 -2.01 -15.50 -8.16
CA TRP A 199 -2.21 -14.06 -8.05
C TRP A 199 -0.95 -13.31 -8.50
N ILE A 200 -1.06 -12.54 -9.58
CA ILE A 200 0.06 -11.88 -10.25
C ILE A 200 -0.09 -10.37 -10.17
N HIS A 201 0.96 -9.71 -9.66
CA HIS A 201 0.99 -8.27 -9.35
C HIS A 201 2.08 -7.51 -10.12
N GLU A 202 2.73 -8.17 -11.08
CA GLU A 202 3.90 -7.65 -11.77
C GLU A 202 3.77 -7.79 -13.27
N MET A 203 4.42 -6.89 -14.02
CA MET A 203 4.57 -7.02 -15.47
C MET A 203 6.04 -6.93 -15.90
N ARG A 204 6.96 -7.39 -15.05
CA ARG A 204 8.39 -7.34 -15.37
C ARG A 204 8.78 -8.47 -16.33
N GLY A 205 9.46 -8.09 -17.40
CA GLY A 205 9.85 -8.96 -18.51
C GLY A 205 10.75 -10.14 -18.15
N HIS A 206 11.48 -10.09 -17.03
CA HIS A 206 12.36 -11.19 -16.60
C HIS A 206 11.60 -12.34 -15.94
N TYR A 207 10.32 -12.16 -15.61
CA TYR A 207 9.44 -13.23 -15.11
C TYR A 207 8.91 -14.14 -16.23
N PHE A 208 8.98 -13.70 -17.49
CA PHE A 208 8.62 -14.53 -18.64
C PHE A 208 9.77 -15.49 -19.01
N LYS A 209 10.08 -16.41 -18.10
CA LYS A 209 10.99 -17.55 -18.30
C LYS A 209 10.30 -18.81 -17.80
N LEU A 210 10.55 -19.96 -18.44
CA LEU A 210 9.87 -21.21 -18.12
C LEU A 210 9.94 -21.58 -16.64
N ASP A 211 11.10 -21.41 -15.99
CA ASP A 211 11.28 -21.71 -14.56
C ASP A 211 10.32 -20.96 -13.62
N TYR A 212 9.77 -19.82 -14.04
CA TYR A 212 8.81 -19.08 -13.23
C TYR A 212 7.36 -19.44 -13.56
N VAL A 213 7.07 -19.82 -14.80
CA VAL A 213 5.68 -19.78 -15.31
C VAL A 213 5.27 -20.99 -16.14
N LYS A 214 6.10 -22.03 -16.25
CA LYS A 214 5.79 -23.24 -17.05
C LYS A 214 4.49 -23.93 -16.62
N HIS A 215 4.10 -23.76 -15.35
CA HIS A 215 2.91 -24.38 -14.76
C HIS A 215 1.61 -23.61 -14.99
N LEU A 216 1.66 -22.39 -15.55
CA LEU A 216 0.47 -21.56 -15.80
C LEU A 216 -0.67 -22.28 -16.54
N PRO A 217 -0.45 -23.13 -17.56
CA PRO A 217 -1.54 -23.79 -18.27
C PRO A 217 -2.35 -24.77 -17.41
N PHE A 218 -1.75 -25.26 -16.31
CA PHE A 218 -2.28 -26.37 -15.53
C PHE A 218 -3.00 -25.92 -14.26
N VAL A 219 -2.80 -24.66 -13.84
CA VAL A 219 -3.46 -24.11 -12.65
C VAL A 219 -4.96 -23.90 -12.85
N ALA A 220 -5.71 -23.77 -11.77
CA ALA A 220 -7.16 -23.58 -11.80
C ALA A 220 -7.57 -22.21 -12.38
N GLY A 221 -6.74 -21.19 -12.15
CA GLY A 221 -6.94 -19.84 -12.66
C GLY A 221 -5.81 -18.90 -12.30
N ALA A 222 -5.78 -17.74 -12.96
CA ALA A 222 -4.93 -16.62 -12.59
C ALA A 222 -5.77 -15.41 -12.20
N MET A 223 -5.37 -14.71 -11.14
CA MET A 223 -5.96 -13.46 -10.69
C MET A 223 -4.95 -12.33 -10.92
N ILE A 224 -5.39 -11.24 -11.56
CA ILE A 224 -4.51 -10.13 -11.97
C ILE A 224 -5.19 -8.80 -11.64
N ASP A 225 -4.40 -7.81 -11.22
CA ASP A 225 -4.96 -6.59 -10.62
C ASP A 225 -5.61 -5.60 -11.61
N SER A 226 -5.44 -5.80 -12.92
CA SER A 226 -5.99 -4.91 -13.96
C SER A 226 -6.13 -5.59 -15.32
N HIS A 227 -7.02 -5.07 -16.16
CA HIS A 227 -7.25 -5.58 -17.51
C HIS A 227 -6.02 -5.39 -18.39
N VAL A 228 -5.36 -4.24 -18.31
CA VAL A 228 -4.13 -3.96 -19.07
C VAL A 228 -3.03 -4.94 -18.70
N THR A 229 -2.89 -5.27 -17.41
CA THR A 229 -1.88 -6.24 -16.96
C THR A 229 -2.24 -7.66 -17.40
N ALA A 230 -3.53 -8.04 -17.35
CA ALA A 230 -3.98 -9.35 -17.80
C ALA A 230 -3.74 -9.56 -19.29
N GLU A 231 -4.03 -8.56 -20.12
CA GLU A 231 -3.74 -8.59 -21.55
C GLU A 231 -2.24 -8.66 -21.82
N HIS A 232 -1.43 -7.89 -21.08
CA HIS A 232 0.02 -7.96 -21.17
C HIS A 232 0.54 -9.38 -20.89
N TRP A 233 0.07 -10.02 -19.83
CA TRP A 233 0.47 -11.40 -19.52
C TRP A 233 0.07 -12.37 -20.62
N LYS A 234 -1.19 -12.32 -21.09
CA LYS A 234 -1.69 -13.17 -22.17
C LYS A 234 -0.84 -13.07 -23.43
N ASN A 235 -0.52 -11.85 -23.88
CA ASN A 235 0.26 -11.65 -25.09
C ASN A 235 1.70 -12.13 -24.90
N ARG A 236 2.31 -11.84 -23.74
CA ARG A 236 3.73 -12.13 -23.51
C ARG A 236 4.02 -13.61 -23.26
N THR A 237 3.14 -14.34 -22.56
CA THR A 237 3.29 -15.79 -22.43
C THR A 237 3.13 -16.49 -23.77
N GLN A 238 2.19 -16.04 -24.62
CA GLN A 238 2.00 -16.60 -25.94
C GLN A 238 3.16 -16.29 -26.90
N GLU A 239 3.57 -15.02 -26.99
CA GLU A 239 4.62 -14.60 -27.92
C GLU A 239 5.99 -15.20 -27.56
N ARG A 240 6.37 -15.13 -26.28
CA ARG A 240 7.73 -15.49 -25.83
C ARG A 240 7.90 -16.94 -25.43
N LEU A 241 6.88 -17.54 -24.82
CA LEU A 241 6.98 -18.85 -24.20
C LEU A 241 6.11 -19.91 -24.87
N LYS A 242 5.20 -19.51 -25.78
CA LYS A 242 4.19 -20.39 -26.39
C LYS A 242 3.32 -21.09 -25.33
N ILE A 243 3.10 -20.42 -24.20
CA ILE A 243 2.30 -20.89 -23.07
C ILE A 243 0.95 -20.18 -23.08
N LYS A 244 -0.12 -20.98 -23.03
CA LYS A 244 -1.49 -20.48 -22.86
C LYS A 244 -1.73 -20.08 -21.40
N MET A 245 -2.24 -18.87 -21.18
CA MET A 245 -2.72 -18.45 -19.87
C MET A 245 -3.91 -19.33 -19.42
N PRO A 246 -4.03 -19.64 -18.12
CA PRO A 246 -5.25 -20.24 -17.58
C PRO A 246 -6.40 -19.23 -17.68
N GLU A 247 -7.59 -19.63 -17.25
CA GLU A 247 -8.67 -18.66 -17.08
C GLU A 247 -8.21 -17.53 -16.17
N THR A 248 -8.28 -16.31 -16.69
CA THR A 248 -7.68 -15.13 -16.08
C THR A 248 -8.78 -14.19 -15.62
N TYR A 249 -8.80 -13.88 -14.33
CA TYR A 249 -9.78 -13.01 -13.70
C TYR A 249 -9.10 -11.71 -13.30
N VAL A 250 -9.77 -10.59 -13.58
CA VAL A 250 -9.29 -9.27 -13.19
C VAL A 250 -9.94 -8.86 -11.88
N VAL A 251 -9.13 -8.53 -10.88
CA VAL A 251 -9.58 -8.11 -9.55
C VAL A 251 -8.89 -6.80 -9.19
N HIS A 252 -9.62 -5.68 -9.36
CA HIS A 252 -9.15 -4.39 -8.88
C HIS A 252 -9.04 -4.38 -7.35
N LEU A 253 -7.93 -3.81 -6.86
CA LEU A 253 -7.67 -3.67 -5.42
C LEU A 253 -8.62 -2.65 -4.78
N GLY A 254 -8.73 -2.72 -3.45
CA GLY A 254 -9.56 -1.81 -2.65
C GLY A 254 -8.78 -1.13 -1.53
N ASN A 255 -9.28 0.03 -1.10
CA ASN A 255 -8.80 0.73 0.10
C ASN A 255 -9.35 0.08 1.36
N SER A 256 -8.50 -0.04 2.38
CA SER A 256 -8.89 -0.57 3.68
C SER A 256 -9.83 0.39 4.42
N LYS A 257 -10.60 -0.16 5.37
CA LYS A 257 -11.52 0.64 6.19
C LYS A 257 -10.78 1.66 7.05
N GLU A 258 -9.62 1.30 7.57
CA GLU A 258 -8.78 2.16 8.42
C GLU A 258 -8.29 3.37 7.64
N LEU A 259 -7.82 3.18 6.41
CA LEU A 259 -7.41 4.30 5.55
C LEU A 259 -8.58 5.24 5.27
N MET A 260 -9.76 4.68 4.96
CA MET A 260 -10.97 5.49 4.71
C MET A 260 -11.38 6.29 5.94
N GLN A 261 -11.30 5.71 7.14
CA GLN A 261 -11.59 6.40 8.40
C GLN A 261 -10.65 7.59 8.61
N VAL A 262 -9.34 7.39 8.41
CA VAL A 262 -8.37 8.50 8.50
C VAL A 262 -8.63 9.56 7.42
N ALA A 263 -9.01 9.15 6.21
CA ALA A 263 -9.31 10.07 5.13
C ALA A 263 -10.61 10.88 5.34
N GLU A 264 -11.56 10.36 6.13
CA GLU A 264 -12.84 11.00 6.45
C GLU A 264 -12.76 11.86 7.72
N ASP A 265 -11.83 11.58 8.63
CA ASP A 265 -11.59 12.37 9.83
C ASP A 265 -10.85 13.68 9.50
N SER A 266 -11.57 14.80 9.55
CA SER A 266 -11.03 16.13 9.31
C SER A 266 -9.96 16.57 10.32
N VAL A 267 -10.10 16.14 11.59
CA VAL A 267 -9.16 16.52 12.66
C VAL A 267 -7.86 15.74 12.48
N ALA A 268 -7.95 14.42 12.28
CA ALA A 268 -6.79 13.58 12.01
C ALA A 268 -6.02 14.08 10.78
N LYS A 269 -6.71 14.36 9.67
CA LYS A 269 -6.07 14.92 8.46
C LYS A 269 -5.34 16.23 8.72
N ARG A 270 -5.95 17.16 9.48
CA ARG A 270 -5.31 18.46 9.78
C ARG A 270 -4.03 18.28 10.60
N VAL A 271 -4.10 17.48 11.67
CA VAL A 271 -2.94 17.22 12.54
C VAL A 271 -1.80 16.55 11.76
N LEU A 272 -2.13 15.52 10.96
CA LEU A 272 -1.15 14.83 10.13
C LEU A 272 -0.53 15.75 9.08
N ARG A 273 -1.34 16.60 8.44
CA ARG A 273 -0.88 17.59 7.45
C ARG A 273 0.10 18.58 8.07
N GLU A 274 -0.25 19.16 9.21
CA GLU A 274 0.60 20.14 9.92
C GLU A 274 1.94 19.51 10.30
N HIS A 275 1.91 18.31 10.91
CA HIS A 275 3.13 17.61 11.33
C HIS A 275 4.09 17.33 10.17
N VAL A 276 3.59 16.76 9.07
CA VAL A 276 4.44 16.45 7.91
C VAL A 276 4.94 17.74 7.25
N ARG A 277 4.11 18.75 7.08
CA ARG A 277 4.50 20.01 6.44
C ARG A 277 5.54 20.79 7.25
N GLU A 278 5.40 20.82 8.57
CA GLU A 278 6.41 21.37 9.47
C GLU A 278 7.75 20.66 9.31
N SER A 279 7.75 19.32 9.27
CA SER A 279 8.99 18.53 9.07
C SER A 279 9.68 18.78 7.72
N LEU A 280 8.91 19.20 6.72
CA LEU A 280 9.41 19.54 5.37
C LEU A 280 9.72 21.03 5.19
N GLY A 281 9.41 21.88 6.18
CA GLY A 281 9.51 23.34 6.03
C GLY A 281 8.55 23.91 4.97
N VAL A 282 7.42 23.25 4.72
CA VAL A 282 6.39 23.65 3.76
C VAL A 282 5.28 24.38 4.50
N ARG A 283 4.86 25.56 4.02
CA ARG A 283 3.79 26.32 4.68
C ARG A 283 2.41 25.82 4.28
N ASN A 284 1.39 26.27 5.01
CA ASN A 284 0.02 25.81 4.76
C ASN A 284 -0.54 26.28 3.41
N GLU A 285 -0.16 27.47 2.97
CA GLU A 285 -0.54 28.07 1.70
C GLU A 285 0.23 27.48 0.49
N ASP A 286 1.38 26.85 0.72
CA ASP A 286 2.20 26.27 -0.34
C ASP A 286 1.53 25.02 -0.92
N LEU A 287 1.78 24.75 -2.21
CA LEU A 287 1.27 23.58 -2.92
C LEU A 287 2.31 22.47 -2.97
N LEU A 288 1.96 21.30 -2.44
CA LEU A 288 2.84 20.14 -2.34
C LEU A 288 2.40 19.02 -3.29
N PHE A 289 3.22 18.75 -4.30
CA PHE A 289 3.05 17.66 -5.26
C PHE A 289 3.87 16.46 -4.82
N ALA A 290 3.25 15.28 -4.72
CA ALA A 290 3.97 14.10 -4.21
C ALA A 290 4.01 12.95 -5.20
N LEU A 291 5.16 12.29 -5.24
CA LEU A 291 5.34 10.99 -5.86
C LEU A 291 5.70 10.01 -4.73
N ILE A 292 4.80 9.07 -4.46
CA ILE A 292 4.91 8.11 -3.35
C ILE A 292 5.03 6.70 -3.93
N ASN A 293 6.26 6.15 -3.95
CA ASN A 293 6.58 4.79 -4.36
C ASN A 293 8.07 4.49 -4.14
N SER A 294 8.47 3.22 -4.30
CA SER A 294 9.88 2.83 -4.33
C SER A 294 10.69 3.60 -5.38
N VAL A 295 11.85 4.13 -5.01
CA VAL A 295 12.73 4.85 -5.95
C VAL A 295 13.38 3.90 -6.96
N SER A 296 12.93 3.98 -8.22
CA SER A 296 13.47 3.20 -9.33
C SER A 296 13.12 3.85 -10.67
N ARG A 297 13.93 3.64 -11.72
CA ARG A 297 13.68 4.26 -13.04
C ARG A 297 12.28 4.00 -13.60
N GLY A 298 11.70 2.84 -13.30
CA GLY A 298 10.34 2.49 -13.72
C GLY A 298 9.24 3.31 -13.05
N LYS A 299 9.54 4.07 -12.01
CA LYS A 299 8.57 4.92 -11.29
C LYS A 299 8.64 6.40 -11.67
N GLY A 300 9.56 6.79 -12.55
CA GLY A 300 9.57 8.07 -13.23
C GLY A 300 9.85 9.29 -12.35
N GLN A 301 10.60 9.14 -11.25
CA GLN A 301 11.02 10.26 -10.40
C GLN A 301 11.79 11.31 -11.21
N ASP A 302 12.68 10.89 -12.10
CA ASP A 302 13.48 11.76 -12.95
C ASP A 302 12.61 12.59 -13.90
N LEU A 303 11.61 11.96 -14.51
CA LEU A 303 10.66 12.64 -15.40
C LEU A 303 9.74 13.59 -14.63
N PHE A 304 9.35 13.22 -13.41
CA PHE A 304 8.58 14.11 -12.53
C PHE A 304 9.40 15.35 -12.16
N LEU A 305 10.65 15.20 -11.72
CA LEU A 305 11.52 16.34 -11.39
C LEU A 305 11.76 17.25 -12.59
N ARG A 306 11.93 16.69 -13.79
CA ARG A 306 12.02 17.47 -15.04
C ARG A 306 10.75 18.27 -15.30
N SER A 307 9.60 17.63 -15.14
CA SER A 307 8.28 18.27 -15.34
C SER A 307 8.04 19.37 -14.31
N PHE A 308 8.46 19.15 -13.06
CA PHE A 308 8.36 20.12 -11.99
C PHE A 308 9.26 21.34 -12.25
N SER A 309 10.50 21.13 -12.67
CA SER A 309 11.42 22.22 -13.08
C SER A 309 10.84 23.03 -14.24
N GLU A 310 10.29 22.36 -15.27
CA GLU A 310 9.64 23.03 -16.39
C GLU A 310 8.38 23.80 -15.95
N ALA A 311 7.58 23.26 -15.02
CA ALA A 311 6.42 23.97 -14.48
C ALA A 311 6.82 25.26 -13.75
N LEU A 312 7.88 25.23 -12.93
CA LEU A 312 8.43 26.41 -12.26
C LEU A 312 8.90 27.47 -13.27
N GLN A 313 9.55 27.04 -14.34
CA GLN A 313 9.99 27.92 -15.42
C GLN A 313 8.79 28.56 -16.14
N LEU A 314 7.77 27.77 -16.50
CA LEU A 314 6.55 28.27 -17.15
C LEU A 314 5.82 29.30 -16.29
N ILE A 315 5.72 29.07 -14.98
CA ILE A 315 5.10 30.01 -14.02
C ILE A 315 5.87 31.32 -14.01
N LYS A 316 7.20 31.26 -13.94
CA LYS A 316 8.08 32.43 -13.92
C LYS A 316 8.01 33.24 -15.21
N GLU A 317 8.15 32.58 -16.36
CA GLU A 317 8.14 33.22 -17.69
C GLU A 317 6.81 33.91 -17.98
N LYS A 318 5.69 33.26 -17.62
CA LYS A 318 4.35 33.81 -17.82
C LYS A 318 3.87 34.72 -16.69
N LYS A 319 4.72 34.99 -15.69
CA LYS A 319 4.41 35.81 -14.50
C LYS A 319 3.09 35.41 -13.84
N MET A 320 2.85 34.10 -13.74
CA MET A 320 1.58 33.58 -13.21
C MET A 320 1.55 33.75 -11.69
N GLN A 321 0.41 34.21 -11.16
CA GLN A 321 0.19 34.25 -9.73
C GLN A 321 -0.27 32.86 -9.26
N VAL A 322 0.60 32.16 -8.54
CA VAL A 322 0.33 30.87 -7.91
C VAL A 322 0.99 30.84 -6.53
N PRO A 323 0.46 30.05 -5.58
CA PRO A 323 1.20 29.78 -4.35
C PRO A 323 2.55 29.12 -4.66
N PRO A 324 3.55 29.20 -3.78
CA PRO A 324 4.81 28.48 -3.98
C PRO A 324 4.57 26.98 -4.14
N LEU A 325 5.31 26.37 -5.07
CA LEU A 325 5.22 24.95 -5.39
C LEU A 325 6.40 24.21 -4.74
N HIS A 326 6.08 23.08 -4.11
CA HIS A 326 7.02 22.10 -3.62
C HIS A 326 6.73 20.73 -4.24
N ALA A 327 7.77 19.91 -4.38
CA ALA A 327 7.69 18.51 -4.74
C ALA A 327 8.22 17.65 -3.59
N VAL A 328 7.61 16.50 -3.34
CA VAL A 328 8.12 15.50 -2.40
C VAL A 328 8.18 14.12 -3.04
N ILE A 329 9.32 13.45 -2.87
CA ILE A 329 9.52 12.05 -3.25
C ILE A 329 9.55 11.22 -1.96
N VAL A 330 8.50 10.42 -1.74
CA VAL A 330 8.38 9.52 -0.59
C VAL A 330 8.65 8.09 -1.04
N GLY A 331 9.56 7.39 -0.36
CA GLY A 331 10.04 6.08 -0.79
C GLY A 331 11.53 6.01 -1.10
N SER A 332 12.25 7.10 -0.81
CA SER A 332 13.69 7.19 -0.94
C SER A 332 14.38 6.28 0.08
N ASP A 333 15.60 5.84 -0.20
CA ASP A 333 16.43 5.15 0.78
C ASP A 333 17.71 5.96 0.97
N MET A 334 17.70 6.85 1.98
CA MET A 334 18.86 7.72 2.28
C MET A 334 20.11 6.89 2.63
N SER A 335 19.93 5.65 3.09
CA SER A 335 21.02 4.79 3.52
C SER A 335 21.67 4.03 2.35
N ALA A 336 20.88 3.68 1.33
CA ALA A 336 21.34 2.83 0.23
C ALA A 336 22.20 3.56 -0.84
N GLN A 337 22.15 4.90 -0.89
CA GLN A 337 22.89 5.77 -1.82
C GLN A 337 22.98 5.21 -3.26
N THR A 338 21.85 4.75 -3.80
CA THR A 338 21.85 4.13 -5.14
C THR A 338 22.26 5.13 -6.21
N LYS A 339 22.89 4.66 -7.30
CA LYS A 339 23.25 5.54 -8.44
C LYS A 339 22.08 6.40 -8.93
N PHE A 340 20.87 5.83 -8.95
CA PHE A 340 19.69 6.57 -9.40
C PHE A 340 19.26 7.66 -8.41
N GLU A 341 19.34 7.40 -7.10
CA GLU A 341 19.12 8.43 -6.07
C GLU A 341 20.08 9.62 -6.24
N THR A 342 21.37 9.33 -6.45
CA THR A 342 22.39 10.36 -6.68
C THR A 342 22.06 11.18 -7.93
N GLU A 343 21.70 10.54 -9.04
CA GLU A 343 21.26 11.23 -10.26
C GLU A 343 20.07 12.19 -10.03
N LEU A 344 19.11 11.80 -9.19
CA LEU A 344 17.97 12.66 -8.85
C LEU A 344 18.39 13.88 -8.04
N ARG A 345 19.28 13.71 -7.07
CA ARG A 345 19.81 14.80 -6.22
C ARG A 345 20.67 15.77 -7.01
N ASP A 346 21.57 15.23 -7.82
CA ASP A 346 22.44 16.02 -8.70
C ASP A 346 21.59 16.87 -9.65
N TYR A 347 20.51 16.30 -10.20
CA TYR A 347 19.57 17.06 -11.03
C TYR A 347 18.91 18.22 -10.26
N VAL A 348 18.45 17.99 -9.03
CA VAL A 348 17.84 19.02 -8.17
C VAL A 348 18.82 20.16 -7.88
N MET A 349 20.07 19.83 -7.56
CA MET A 349 21.14 20.79 -7.33
C MET A 349 21.52 21.56 -8.61
N GLN A 350 21.67 20.85 -9.73
CA GLN A 350 21.97 21.44 -11.03
C GLN A 350 20.89 22.44 -11.47
N LYS A 351 19.62 22.12 -11.19
CA LYS A 351 18.48 22.99 -11.50
C LYS A 351 18.23 24.08 -10.46
N LYS A 352 18.96 24.08 -9.34
CA LYS A 352 18.84 25.05 -8.24
C LYS A 352 17.41 25.10 -7.68
N ILE A 353 16.81 23.92 -7.46
CA ILE A 353 15.44 23.76 -6.92
C ILE A 353 15.41 22.97 -5.60
N GLN A 354 16.54 22.87 -4.92
CA GLN A 354 16.70 22.11 -3.67
C GLN A 354 15.88 22.68 -2.49
N ASP A 355 15.51 23.95 -2.53
CA ASP A 355 14.58 24.60 -1.59
C ASP A 355 13.12 24.15 -1.78
N ARG A 356 12.82 23.52 -2.92
CA ARG A 356 11.46 23.14 -3.32
C ARG A 356 11.27 21.64 -3.48
N VAL A 357 12.32 20.85 -3.44
CA VAL A 357 12.26 19.40 -3.65
C VAL A 357 12.71 18.67 -2.40
N HIS A 358 11.80 17.87 -1.86
CA HIS A 358 11.98 17.13 -0.63
C HIS A 358 12.11 15.63 -0.90
N PHE A 359 13.05 14.98 -0.22
CA PHE A 359 13.22 13.53 -0.27
C PHE A 359 12.91 12.94 1.10
N VAL A 360 11.99 11.98 1.12
CA VAL A 360 11.53 11.32 2.33
C VAL A 360 11.80 9.83 2.21
N ASN A 361 12.29 9.25 3.30
CA ASN A 361 12.57 7.82 3.37
C ASN A 361 11.33 6.97 3.08
N LYS A 362 11.55 5.71 2.68
CA LYS A 362 10.50 4.70 2.59
C LYS A 362 9.74 4.60 3.91
N THR A 363 8.42 4.50 3.81
CA THR A 363 7.51 4.45 4.94
C THR A 363 6.43 3.40 4.70
N LEU A 364 5.99 2.78 5.79
CA LEU A 364 4.83 1.90 5.81
C LEU A 364 3.54 2.67 6.18
N THR A 365 3.68 3.90 6.68
CA THR A 365 2.59 4.80 7.05
C THR A 365 2.45 5.90 6.01
N VAL A 366 1.63 5.65 4.98
CA VAL A 366 1.42 6.60 3.87
C VAL A 366 0.38 7.68 4.19
N ALA A 367 -0.57 7.41 5.09
CA ALA A 367 -1.66 8.32 5.42
C ALA A 367 -1.20 9.73 5.84
N PRO A 368 -0.15 9.91 6.67
CA PRO A 368 0.35 11.25 6.99
C PRO A 368 0.78 12.05 5.76
N TYR A 369 1.47 11.41 4.83
CA TYR A 369 1.93 12.05 3.59
C TYR A 369 0.78 12.34 2.64
N LEU A 370 -0.23 11.45 2.56
CA LEU A 370 -1.45 11.72 1.78
C LEU A 370 -2.24 12.91 2.36
N ALA A 371 -2.33 13.05 3.68
CA ALA A 371 -2.97 14.22 4.30
C ALA A 371 -2.20 15.53 4.03
N ALA A 372 -0.87 15.45 3.89
CA ALA A 372 0.00 16.60 3.75
C ALA A 372 0.08 17.22 2.36
N ILE A 373 -0.29 16.47 1.33
CA ILE A 373 -0.08 16.85 -0.07
C ILE A 373 -1.33 17.51 -0.66
N ASP A 374 -1.21 18.10 -1.85
CA ASP A 374 -2.32 18.73 -2.58
C ASP A 374 -2.62 18.02 -3.90
N VAL A 375 -1.63 17.32 -4.45
CA VAL A 375 -1.72 16.59 -5.71
C VAL A 375 -0.83 15.36 -5.64
N LEU A 376 -1.40 14.19 -5.95
CA LEU A 376 -0.60 12.99 -6.18
C LEU A 376 -0.13 12.95 -7.64
N VAL A 377 1.15 12.66 -7.84
CA VAL A 377 1.76 12.40 -9.14
C VAL A 377 2.09 10.90 -9.24
N GLN A 378 1.24 10.16 -9.95
CA GLN A 378 1.47 8.76 -10.30
C GLN A 378 2.23 8.68 -11.64
N ASN A 379 3.56 8.67 -11.59
CA ASN A 379 4.42 8.77 -12.76
C ASN A 379 5.11 7.46 -13.18
N SER A 380 4.50 6.30 -12.93
CA SER A 380 5.07 5.01 -13.33
C SER A 380 5.21 4.88 -14.86
N GLN A 381 6.37 4.41 -15.31
CA GLN A 381 6.82 4.39 -16.71
C GLN A 381 6.89 2.98 -17.30
N ALA A 382 7.04 2.92 -18.64
CA ALA A 382 7.32 1.72 -19.42
C ALA A 382 6.31 0.57 -19.17
N ARG A 383 6.75 -0.54 -18.57
CA ARG A 383 5.88 -1.67 -18.19
C ARG A 383 5.03 -1.30 -16.96
N GLY A 384 4.33 -0.18 -17.04
CA GLY A 384 3.17 0.22 -16.25
C GLY A 384 3.25 0.19 -14.72
N GLU A 385 2.32 0.91 -14.13
CA GLU A 385 1.76 0.54 -12.83
C GLU A 385 0.78 -0.63 -13.07
N CYS A 386 0.84 -1.71 -12.29
CA CYS A 386 -0.05 -2.87 -12.51
C CYS A 386 -1.48 -2.49 -12.18
N PHE A 387 -1.68 -1.84 -11.04
CA PHE A 387 -2.96 -1.27 -10.67
C PHE A 387 -2.79 0.18 -10.25
N GLY A 388 -2.05 0.40 -9.16
CA GLY A 388 -1.81 1.72 -8.59
C GLY A 388 -2.57 1.90 -7.29
N ARG A 389 -2.24 1.08 -6.29
CA ARG A 389 -2.84 1.17 -4.94
C ARG A 389 -2.76 2.59 -4.39
N ILE A 390 -1.59 3.22 -4.44
CA ILE A 390 -1.41 4.61 -3.99
C ILE A 390 -2.34 5.62 -4.70
N THR A 391 -2.76 5.32 -5.93
CA THR A 391 -3.69 6.15 -6.70
C THR A 391 -5.09 6.15 -6.07
N ILE A 392 -5.62 4.96 -5.72
CA ILE A 392 -6.91 4.88 -5.02
C ILE A 392 -6.80 5.38 -3.58
N GLU A 393 -5.64 5.21 -2.93
CA GLU A 393 -5.40 5.76 -1.59
C GLU A 393 -5.43 7.29 -1.61
N ALA A 394 -4.77 7.95 -2.57
CA ALA A 394 -4.82 9.40 -2.71
C ALA A 394 -6.22 9.92 -3.06
N MET A 395 -6.95 9.21 -3.92
CA MET A 395 -8.34 9.55 -4.22
C MET A 395 -9.24 9.46 -2.98
N ALA A 396 -8.97 8.55 -2.03
CA ALA A 396 -9.70 8.52 -0.75
C ALA A 396 -9.49 9.81 0.06
N PHE A 397 -8.30 10.41 0.00
CA PHE A 397 -8.00 11.70 0.62
C PHE A 397 -8.51 12.90 -0.19
N GLN A 398 -9.37 12.68 -1.19
CA GLN A 398 -9.89 13.71 -2.11
C GLN A 398 -8.78 14.46 -2.85
N LEU A 399 -7.68 13.77 -3.16
CA LEU A 399 -6.57 14.37 -3.90
C LEU A 399 -6.75 14.14 -5.40
N PRO A 400 -6.56 15.17 -6.23
CA PRO A 400 -6.46 14.97 -7.67
C PRO A 400 -5.18 14.21 -8.02
N VAL A 401 -5.27 13.38 -9.05
CA VAL A 401 -4.16 12.56 -9.54
C VAL A 401 -3.66 13.09 -10.89
N LEU A 402 -2.36 13.33 -10.99
CA LEU A 402 -1.63 13.46 -12.25
C LEU A 402 -1.01 12.11 -12.61
N GLY A 403 -1.58 11.42 -13.58
CA GLY A 403 -1.26 10.01 -13.86
C GLY A 403 -0.65 9.79 -15.23
N THR A 404 0.36 8.93 -15.32
CA THR A 404 0.81 8.45 -16.64
C THR A 404 -0.29 7.61 -17.31
N ALA A 405 -0.55 7.83 -18.59
CA ALA A 405 -1.55 7.14 -19.40
C ALA A 405 -1.13 5.71 -19.78
N ALA A 406 -0.77 4.89 -18.78
CA ALA A 406 -0.29 3.52 -18.96
C ALA A 406 -0.69 2.62 -17.79
N GLY A 407 -0.71 1.30 -18.04
CA GLY A 407 -1.01 0.29 -17.03
C GLY A 407 -2.39 0.46 -16.38
N GLY A 408 -2.52 0.00 -15.14
CA GLY A 408 -3.73 0.10 -14.34
C GLY A 408 -4.15 1.53 -14.00
N THR A 409 -3.26 2.52 -14.14
CA THR A 409 -3.60 3.94 -13.93
C THR A 409 -4.78 4.38 -14.82
N ARG A 410 -4.89 3.84 -16.05
CA ARG A 410 -5.99 4.16 -16.97
C ARG A 410 -7.34 3.59 -16.55
N GLU A 411 -7.35 2.57 -15.70
CA GLU A 411 -8.57 1.95 -15.19
C GLU A 411 -9.09 2.69 -13.95
N ILE A 412 -8.18 3.32 -13.21
CA ILE A 412 -8.49 4.11 -12.01
C ILE A 412 -8.83 5.56 -12.39
N VAL A 413 -7.98 6.22 -13.17
CA VAL A 413 -8.07 7.65 -13.47
C VAL A 413 -8.87 7.91 -14.74
N VAL A 414 -10.00 8.60 -14.59
CA VAL A 414 -10.80 9.11 -15.71
C VAL A 414 -10.29 10.50 -16.08
N ASN A 415 -9.62 10.60 -17.23
CA ASN A 415 -8.98 11.84 -17.67
C ASN A 415 -9.96 13.03 -17.69
N GLY A 416 -9.55 14.16 -17.12
CA GLY A 416 -10.36 15.37 -17.00
C GLY A 416 -11.42 15.32 -15.90
N THR A 417 -11.67 14.16 -15.28
CA THR A 417 -12.74 13.96 -14.30
C THR A 417 -12.20 13.65 -12.92
N THR A 418 -11.46 12.55 -12.75
CA THR A 418 -10.86 12.13 -11.46
C THR A 418 -9.35 12.34 -11.40
N GLY A 419 -8.75 12.76 -12.53
CA GLY A 419 -7.35 13.14 -12.63
C GLY A 419 -7.03 13.68 -14.03
N LEU A 420 -5.77 14.00 -14.27
CA LEU A 420 -5.27 14.38 -15.59
C LEU A 420 -4.21 13.40 -16.03
N LEU A 421 -4.38 12.84 -17.23
CA LEU A 421 -3.44 11.87 -17.78
C LEU A 421 -2.42 12.53 -18.71
N HIS A 422 -1.18 12.04 -18.68
CA HIS A 422 -0.10 12.43 -19.59
C HIS A 422 0.62 11.21 -20.20
N PRO A 423 1.27 11.36 -21.38
CA PRO A 423 2.02 10.27 -22.03
C PRO A 423 3.15 9.69 -21.17
N VAL A 424 3.60 8.47 -21.51
CA VAL A 424 4.81 7.86 -20.95
C VAL A 424 6.09 8.51 -21.51
N GLY A 425 7.20 8.33 -20.81
CA GLY A 425 8.53 8.70 -21.28
C GLY A 425 8.76 10.21 -21.33
N LYS A 426 9.77 10.62 -22.09
CA LYS A 426 10.18 12.03 -22.21
C LYS A 426 9.07 12.91 -22.80
N GLU A 427 8.25 12.36 -23.69
CA GLU A 427 7.08 13.05 -24.26
C GLU A 427 6.05 13.43 -23.21
N GLY A 428 6.03 12.74 -22.07
CA GLY A 428 5.15 13.05 -20.94
C GLY A 428 5.58 14.26 -20.10
N VAL A 429 6.83 14.72 -20.23
CA VAL A 429 7.40 15.76 -19.34
C VAL A 429 6.66 17.09 -19.49
N THR A 430 6.59 17.63 -20.70
CA THR A 430 5.89 18.90 -20.96
C THR A 430 4.38 18.83 -20.66
N PRO A 431 3.64 17.77 -21.05
CA PRO A 431 2.25 17.59 -20.63
C PRO A 431 2.07 17.54 -19.10
N LEU A 432 2.94 16.83 -18.37
CA LEU A 432 2.90 16.79 -16.91
C LEU A 432 3.19 18.18 -16.30
N ALA A 433 4.18 18.90 -16.83
CA ALA A 433 4.48 20.27 -16.40
C ALA A 433 3.26 21.20 -16.58
N LYS A 434 2.59 21.13 -17.74
CA LYS A 434 1.35 21.88 -18.01
C LYS A 434 0.22 21.49 -17.04
N ASN A 435 0.09 20.21 -16.70
CA ASN A 435 -0.90 19.74 -15.74
C ASN A 435 -0.60 20.22 -14.31
N ILE A 436 0.67 20.25 -13.90
CA ILE A 436 1.11 20.85 -12.62
C ILE A 436 0.68 22.32 -12.56
N VAL A 437 1.02 23.11 -13.59
CA VAL A 437 0.63 24.53 -13.67
C VAL A 437 -0.90 24.69 -13.66
N LYS A 438 -1.62 23.84 -14.38
CA LYS A 438 -3.09 23.87 -14.43
C LYS A 438 -3.72 23.66 -13.06
N LEU A 439 -3.24 22.69 -12.29
CA LEU A 439 -3.75 22.43 -10.94
C LEU A 439 -3.26 23.46 -9.92
N ALA A 440 -2.09 24.07 -10.13
CA ALA A 440 -1.60 25.16 -9.29
C ALA A 440 -2.41 26.45 -9.45
N THR A 441 -2.83 26.76 -10.67
CA THR A 441 -3.55 28.00 -11.02
C THR A 441 -5.06 27.94 -10.74
N HIS A 442 -5.68 26.75 -10.75
CA HIS A 442 -7.13 26.62 -10.64
C HIS A 442 -7.53 25.77 -9.42
N VAL A 443 -7.67 26.42 -8.25
CA VAL A 443 -8.04 25.76 -6.98
C VAL A 443 -9.37 25.00 -7.09
N GLU A 444 -10.42 25.60 -7.64
CA GLU A 444 -11.73 24.95 -7.78
C GLU A 444 -11.67 23.68 -8.61
N ARG A 445 -10.88 23.71 -9.70
CA ARG A 445 -10.66 22.53 -10.55
C ARG A 445 -9.90 21.45 -9.79
N ARG A 446 -8.87 21.82 -9.02
CA ARG A 446 -8.08 20.90 -8.20
C ARG A 446 -8.98 20.16 -7.18
N LEU A 447 -9.81 20.91 -6.45
CA LEU A 447 -10.76 20.36 -5.47
C LEU A 447 -11.85 19.51 -6.12
N THR A 448 -12.41 19.96 -7.24
CA THR A 448 -13.45 19.22 -7.98
C THR A 448 -12.96 17.87 -8.48
N ILE A 449 -11.74 17.82 -9.05
CA ILE A 449 -11.14 16.58 -9.52
C ILE A 449 -10.90 15.61 -8.35
N GLY A 450 -10.39 16.12 -7.23
CA GLY A 450 -10.18 15.33 -6.01
C GLY A 450 -11.47 14.72 -5.46
N LYS A 451 -12.53 15.53 -5.36
CA LYS A 451 -13.86 15.06 -4.91
C LYS A 451 -14.42 13.95 -5.81
N ARG A 452 -14.34 14.11 -7.13
CA ARG A 452 -14.77 13.09 -8.09
C ARG A 452 -13.94 11.80 -7.98
N GLY A 453 -12.65 11.92 -7.66
CA GLY A 453 -11.79 10.77 -7.35
C GLY A 453 -12.31 10.00 -6.14
N TYR A 454 -12.64 10.70 -5.05
CA TYR A 454 -13.20 10.10 -3.84
C TYR A 454 -14.54 9.40 -4.09
N GLU A 455 -15.45 10.04 -4.81
CA GLU A 455 -16.75 9.45 -5.19
C GLU A 455 -16.55 8.12 -5.95
N ARG A 456 -15.64 8.12 -6.94
CA ARG A 456 -15.29 6.91 -7.69
C ARG A 456 -14.71 5.80 -6.80
N VAL A 457 -13.87 6.14 -5.82
CA VAL A 457 -13.33 5.15 -4.87
C VAL A 457 -14.46 4.51 -4.08
N LYS A 458 -15.41 5.29 -3.56
CA LYS A 458 -16.57 4.78 -2.83
C LYS A 458 -17.45 3.87 -3.67
N GLU A 459 -17.53 4.10 -4.97
CA GLU A 459 -18.34 3.30 -5.88
C GLU A 459 -17.66 2.00 -6.33
N ARG A 460 -16.31 1.95 -6.39
CA ARG A 460 -15.61 0.87 -7.11
C ARG A 460 -14.41 0.24 -6.42
N PHE A 461 -13.77 0.96 -5.50
CA PHE A 461 -12.44 0.62 -4.97
C PHE A 461 -12.38 0.61 -3.44
N LEU A 462 -13.49 0.36 -2.76
CA LEU A 462 -13.50 -0.08 -1.36
C LEU A 462 -13.10 -1.56 -1.22
N GLU A 463 -12.55 -1.92 -0.05
CA GLU A 463 -12.24 -3.31 0.34
C GLU A 463 -13.40 -4.29 0.06
N GLN A 464 -14.65 -3.87 0.31
CA GLN A 464 -15.82 -4.72 0.04
C GLN A 464 -15.92 -5.12 -1.45
N HIS A 465 -15.70 -4.19 -2.38
CA HIS A 465 -15.77 -4.51 -3.80
C HIS A 465 -14.66 -5.48 -4.23
N MET A 466 -13.48 -5.36 -3.62
CA MET A 466 -12.39 -6.32 -3.83
C MET A 466 -12.80 -7.70 -3.29
N ALA A 467 -13.33 -7.78 -2.07
CA ALA A 467 -13.78 -9.03 -1.47
C ALA A 467 -14.90 -9.72 -2.28
N GLU A 468 -15.85 -8.96 -2.84
CA GLU A 468 -16.90 -9.48 -3.73
C GLU A 468 -16.33 -10.08 -5.03
N ARG A 469 -15.36 -9.39 -5.66
CA ARG A 469 -14.68 -9.90 -6.87
C ARG A 469 -13.87 -11.15 -6.56
N ILE A 470 -13.09 -11.14 -5.48
CA ILE A 470 -12.31 -12.32 -5.02
C ILE A 470 -13.24 -13.49 -4.75
N ALA A 471 -14.36 -13.28 -4.06
CA ALA A 471 -15.33 -14.32 -3.78
C ALA A 471 -15.85 -15.01 -5.06
N GLY A 472 -16.11 -14.24 -6.12
CA GLY A 472 -16.47 -14.79 -7.43
C GLY A 472 -15.39 -15.70 -8.02
N VAL A 473 -14.13 -15.23 -8.00
CA VAL A 473 -12.98 -16.00 -8.49
C VAL A 473 -12.78 -17.29 -7.70
N LEU A 474 -12.83 -17.21 -6.37
CA LEU A 474 -12.62 -18.36 -5.50
C LEU A 474 -13.70 -19.44 -5.68
N LYS A 475 -14.98 -19.05 -5.87
CA LYS A 475 -16.05 -20.00 -6.17
C LYS A 475 -15.79 -20.79 -7.46
N GLU A 476 -15.38 -20.10 -8.52
CA GLU A 476 -15.05 -20.75 -9.80
C GLU A 476 -13.84 -21.68 -9.69
N VAL A 477 -12.78 -21.24 -9.01
CA VAL A 477 -11.56 -22.04 -8.78
C VAL A 477 -11.88 -23.32 -7.99
N LEU A 478 -12.61 -23.20 -6.88
CA LEU A 478 -13.00 -24.36 -6.06
C LEU A 478 -13.89 -25.34 -6.83
N ARG A 479 -14.81 -24.84 -7.65
CA ARG A 479 -15.67 -25.67 -8.51
C ARG A 479 -14.85 -26.48 -9.52
N LYS A 480 -13.87 -25.84 -10.18
CA LYS A 480 -12.99 -26.49 -11.16
C LYS A 480 -12.08 -27.53 -10.53
N SER A 481 -11.55 -27.23 -9.34
CA SER A 481 -10.71 -28.17 -8.59
C SER A 481 -11.45 -29.49 -8.36
N LYS A 482 -12.71 -29.45 -7.91
CA LYS A 482 -13.53 -30.66 -7.67
C LYS A 482 -13.75 -31.48 -8.95
N ASN A 483 -14.07 -30.82 -10.07
CA ASN A 483 -14.34 -31.50 -11.34
C ASN A 483 -13.10 -32.20 -11.94
N LYS A 484 -11.90 -31.66 -11.69
CA LYS A 484 -10.65 -32.29 -12.15
C LYS A 484 -10.24 -33.48 -11.28
N SER A 485 -10.55 -33.45 -9.98
CA SER A 485 -10.32 -34.58 -9.08
C SER A 485 -11.21 -35.79 -9.39
N SER A 486 -12.41 -35.59 -9.93
CA SER A 486 -13.30 -36.71 -10.33
C SER A 486 -12.86 -37.43 -11.61
N THR A 487 -12.20 -36.74 -12.55
CA THR A 487 -11.74 -37.32 -13.83
C THR A 487 -10.43 -38.10 -13.76
N HIS A 488 -9.77 -38.16 -12.60
CA HIS A 488 -8.54 -38.93 -12.37
C HIS A 488 -8.77 -40.21 -11.55
N LEU A 489 -10.03 -40.53 -11.23
CA LEU A 489 -10.44 -41.71 -10.47
C LEU A 489 -11.17 -42.76 -11.34
N ASP A 490 -11.23 -42.56 -12.67
CA ASP A 490 -11.81 -43.49 -13.64
C ASP A 490 -10.73 -44.11 -14.55
#